data_AF-D5V480-F1
#
_entry.id   AF-D5V480-F1
#
_cell.length_a   1.000
_cell.length_b   1.000
_cell.length_c   1.000
_cell.angle_alpha   90.00
_cell.angle_beta   90.00
_cell.angle_gamma   90.00
#
_symmetry.space_group_name_H-M   'P 1'
#
loop_
_entity.id
_entity.type
_entity.pdbx_description
1 polymer ?
#
loop_
_entity_poly.entity_id
_entity_poly.type
_entity_poly.pdbx_seq_one_letter_code
_entity_poly.pdbx_strand_id
1 'polypeptide(L)'
;MEYYSWILAFHVISVLSWMAMLFYLPRLFVYHVENSDKKDFVDVVKIQEYKIYKYIGMPAMWTTIISGIAMIYLAPELFKSGAWLHAKLTVVFLLIIYSFSLEYFRKQLEENKCKRSGKFFRAYNEIPTLFAILIVTYVVVKVVSVTFTLAMVLLFAFIIYMIMKPKRVKNAQ
;
A
#
# COMPACT_ATOMS: atom_id res chain seq x y z
N MET A 1 -17.55 -1.38 -25.88
CA MET A 1 -16.86 -2.66 -25.57
C MET A 1 -15.40 -2.64 -26.01
N GLU A 2 -15.06 -2.16 -27.21
CA GLU A 2 -13.67 -2.14 -27.72
C GLU A 2 -12.68 -1.37 -26.82
N TYR A 3 -13.05 -0.17 -26.36
CA TYR A 3 -12.18 0.64 -25.48
C TYR A 3 -12.07 0.12 -24.04
N TYR A 4 -13.02 -0.69 -23.58
CA TYR A 4 -13.04 -1.15 -22.19
C TYR A 4 -11.83 -2.02 -21.87
N SER A 5 -11.49 -2.97 -22.75
CA SER A 5 -10.35 -3.87 -22.57
C SER A 5 -9.01 -3.11 -22.55
N TRP A 6 -8.87 -2.07 -23.36
CA TRP A 6 -7.69 -1.20 -23.36
C TRP A 6 -7.58 -0.38 -22.07
N ILE A 7 -8.70 0.18 -21.59
CA ILE A 7 -8.73 0.92 -20.31
C ILE A 7 -8.45 -0.04 -19.15
N LEU A 8 -8.99 -1.26 -19.18
CA LEU A 8 -8.71 -2.30 -18.20
C LEU A 8 -7.23 -2.67 -18.19
N ALA A 9 -6.61 -2.88 -19.35
CA ALA A 9 -5.18 -3.19 -19.45
C ALA A 9 -4.34 -2.04 -18.86
N PHE A 10 -4.64 -0.80 -19.24
CA PHE A 10 -4.00 0.38 -18.67
C PHE A 10 -4.19 0.48 -17.16
N HIS A 11 -5.42 0.27 -16.67
CA HIS A 11 -5.73 0.26 -15.23
C HIS A 11 -4.90 -0.77 -14.48
N VAL A 12 -4.78 -2.00 -14.98
CA VAL A 12 -3.98 -3.05 -14.35
C VAL A 12 -2.50 -2.67 -14.30
N ILE A 13 -1.94 -2.12 -15.39
CA ILE A 13 -0.54 -1.64 -15.43
C ILE A 13 -0.32 -0.51 -14.41
N SER A 14 -1.25 0.44 -14.32
CA SER A 14 -1.21 1.52 -13.33
C SER A 14 -1.29 0.97 -11.90
N VAL A 15 -2.17 0.00 -11.63
CA VAL A 15 -2.28 -0.64 -10.31
C VAL A 15 -0.97 -1.34 -9.95
N LEU A 16 -0.37 -2.11 -10.86
CA LEU A 16 0.90 -2.79 -10.62
C LEU A 16 2.01 -1.79 -10.27
N SER A 17 2.09 -0.70 -11.02
CA SER A 17 3.08 0.36 -10.80
C SER A 17 2.87 1.06 -9.45
N TRP A 18 1.62 1.30 -9.06
CA TRP A 18 1.28 1.89 -7.76
C TRP A 18 1.60 0.93 -6.62
N MET A 19 1.24 -0.34 -6.75
CA MET A 19 1.54 -1.39 -5.76
C MET A 19 3.05 -1.59 -5.55
N ALA A 20 3.84 -1.51 -6.62
CA ALA A 20 5.31 -1.57 -6.52
C ALA A 20 5.86 -0.46 -5.60
N MET A 21 5.37 0.77 -5.73
CA MET A 21 5.73 1.86 -4.82
C MET A 21 5.28 1.57 -3.39
N LEU A 22 4.02 1.14 -3.21
CA LEU A 22 3.43 0.88 -1.89
C LEU A 22 4.18 -0.20 -1.10
N PHE A 23 4.71 -1.22 -1.77
CA PHE A 23 5.53 -2.28 -1.16
C PHE A 23 6.98 -1.88 -0.92
N TYR A 24 7.54 -1.01 -1.76
CA TYR A 24 8.97 -0.68 -1.68
C TYR A 24 9.26 0.51 -0.75
N LEU A 25 8.38 1.50 -0.72
CA LEU A 25 8.60 2.74 0.01
C LEU A 25 8.69 2.57 1.54
N PRO A 26 7.82 1.80 2.22
CA PRO A 26 7.96 1.56 3.66
C PRO A 26 9.27 0.85 3.99
N ARG A 27 9.75 -0.02 3.10
CA ARG A 27 11.03 -0.71 3.25
C ARG A 27 12.21 0.24 3.16
N LEU A 28 12.16 1.24 2.28
CA LEU A 28 13.14 2.33 2.26
C LEU A 28 13.16 3.09 3.59
N PHE A 29 11.98 3.38 4.17
CA PHE A 29 11.89 4.05 5.48
C PHE A 29 12.54 3.25 6.60
N VAL A 30 12.47 1.91 6.56
CA VAL A 30 13.23 1.05 7.50
C VAL A 30 14.72 1.29 7.34
N TYR A 31 15.25 1.25 6.11
CA TYR A 31 16.68 1.46 5.86
C TYR A 31 17.14 2.86 6.25
N HIS A 32 16.32 3.88 6.01
CA HIS A 32 16.57 5.25 6.42
C HIS A 32 16.74 5.36 7.93
N VAL A 33 15.75 4.87 8.69
CA VAL A 33 15.76 4.99 10.16
C VAL A 33 16.87 4.14 10.79
N GLU A 34 17.15 2.95 10.27
CA GLU A 34 18.15 2.04 10.84
C GLU A 34 19.60 2.42 10.50
N ASN A 35 19.82 3.32 9.54
CA ASN A 35 21.15 3.81 9.16
C ASN A 35 21.24 5.34 9.27
N SER A 36 20.46 5.95 10.17
CA SER A 36 20.39 7.41 10.33
C SER A 36 21.74 8.06 10.68
N ASP A 37 22.68 7.28 11.22
CA ASP A 37 24.06 7.66 11.54
C ASP A 37 24.96 7.77 10.29
N LYS A 38 24.59 7.13 9.18
CA LYS A 38 25.39 7.08 7.94
C LYS A 38 24.83 8.06 6.91
N LYS A 39 25.29 9.30 6.98
CA LYS A 39 24.80 10.41 6.13
C LYS A 39 24.79 10.08 4.64
N ASP A 40 25.91 9.61 4.08
CA ASP A 40 26.02 9.33 2.64
C ASP A 40 25.01 8.28 2.16
N PHE A 41 24.73 7.27 2.98
CA PHE A 41 23.73 6.25 2.68
C PHE A 41 22.32 6.83 2.73
N VAL A 42 22.01 7.60 3.78
CA VAL A 42 20.69 8.23 3.96
C VAL A 42 20.38 9.20 2.82
N ASP A 43 21.35 9.96 2.35
CA ASP A 43 21.14 10.90 1.24
C ASP A 43 20.73 10.17 -0.06
N VAL A 44 21.35 9.01 -0.33
CA VAL A 44 20.94 8.14 -1.45
C VAL A 44 19.54 7.56 -1.23
N VAL A 45 19.20 7.15 -0.01
CA VAL A 45 17.87 6.62 0.32
C VAL A 45 16.79 7.70 0.15
N LYS A 46 17.03 8.93 0.61
CA LYS A 46 16.12 10.08 0.44
C LYS A 46 15.80 10.34 -1.04
N ILE A 47 16.80 10.24 -1.91
CA ILE A 47 16.59 10.36 -3.36
C ILE A 47 15.66 9.24 -3.87
N GLN A 48 15.87 7.99 -3.43
CA GLN A 48 15.01 6.87 -3.83
C GLN A 48 13.58 7.03 -3.32
N GLU A 49 13.40 7.41 -2.05
CA GLU A 49 12.10 7.68 -1.43
C GLU A 49 11.32 8.75 -2.20
N TYR A 50 11.99 9.84 -2.58
CA TYR A 50 11.40 10.91 -3.38
C TYR A 50 11.03 10.44 -4.78
N LYS A 51 11.98 9.84 -5.51
CA LYS A 51 11.77 9.41 -6.91
C LYS A 51 10.66 8.38 -7.01
N ILE A 52 10.66 7.37 -6.14
CA ILE A 52 9.64 6.32 -6.21
C ILE A 52 8.25 6.85 -5.88
N TYR A 53 8.13 7.77 -4.91
CA TYR A 53 6.83 8.36 -4.61
C TYR A 53 6.37 9.32 -5.71
N LYS A 54 7.20 10.29 -6.10
CA LYS A 54 6.79 11.39 -6.99
C LYS A 54 6.73 11.01 -8.45
N TYR A 55 7.64 10.17 -8.93
CA TYR A 55 7.73 9.84 -10.35
C TYR A 55 7.03 8.55 -10.71
N ILE A 56 6.87 7.62 -9.77
CA ILE A 56 6.23 6.32 -10.03
C ILE A 56 4.89 6.24 -9.31
N GLY A 57 4.89 6.30 -7.97
CA GLY A 57 3.70 6.02 -7.16
C GLY A 57 2.56 7.00 -7.34
N MET A 58 2.83 8.30 -7.27
CA MET A 58 1.80 9.34 -7.33
C MET A 58 1.12 9.41 -8.72
N PRO A 59 1.85 9.39 -9.85
CA PRO A 59 1.23 9.26 -11.18
C PRO A 59 0.48 7.93 -11.36
N ALA A 60 1.04 6.81 -10.88
CA ALA A 60 0.40 5.51 -10.97
C ALA A 60 -0.91 5.43 -10.17
N MET A 61 -0.96 6.06 -8.99
CA MET A 61 -2.17 6.19 -8.18
C MET A 61 -3.26 6.97 -8.94
N TRP A 62 -2.93 8.15 -9.47
CA TRP A 62 -3.91 8.97 -10.19
C TRP A 62 -4.41 8.28 -11.45
N THR A 63 -3.52 7.68 -12.23
CA THR A 63 -3.92 6.92 -13.44
C THR A 63 -4.78 5.70 -13.09
N THR A 64 -4.50 5.01 -11.97
CA THR A 64 -5.34 3.93 -11.43
C THR A 64 -6.75 4.43 -11.08
N ILE A 65 -6.86 5.56 -10.36
CA ILE A 65 -8.15 6.13 -9.93
C ILE A 65 -8.96 6.57 -11.16
N ILE A 66 -8.35 7.35 -12.05
CA ILE A 66 -9.02 7.88 -13.25
C ILE A 66 -9.50 6.74 -14.16
N SER A 67 -8.64 5.75 -14.43
CA SER A 67 -9.02 4.59 -15.24
C SER A 67 -10.08 3.73 -14.56
N GLY A 68 -10.03 3.56 -13.23
CA GLY A 68 -11.06 2.84 -12.48
C GLY A 68 -12.43 3.52 -12.55
N ILE A 69 -12.47 4.85 -12.41
CA ILE A 69 -13.69 5.65 -12.58
C ILE A 69 -14.20 5.54 -14.01
N ALA A 70 -13.32 5.64 -15.01
CA ALA A 70 -13.70 5.50 -16.42
C ALA A 70 -14.31 4.13 -16.72
N MET A 71 -13.74 3.04 -16.19
CA MET A 71 -14.31 1.70 -16.34
C MET A 71 -15.70 1.57 -15.73
N ILE A 72 -15.91 2.15 -14.54
CA ILE A 72 -17.22 2.16 -13.87
C ILE A 72 -18.25 2.96 -14.69
N TYR A 73 -17.84 4.11 -15.22
CA TYR A 73 -18.70 4.95 -16.07
C TYR A 73 -19.12 4.24 -17.36
N LEU A 74 -18.19 3.49 -17.99
CA LEU A 74 -18.45 2.74 -19.21
C LEU A 74 -19.26 1.45 -18.99
N ALA A 75 -19.32 0.95 -17.77
CA ALA A 75 -20.05 -0.26 -17.40
C ALA A 75 -20.81 -0.07 -16.08
N PRO A 76 -21.85 0.79 -16.04
CA PRO A 76 -22.58 1.09 -14.81
C PRO A 76 -23.30 -0.14 -14.22
N GLU A 77 -23.59 -1.14 -15.06
CA GLU A 77 -24.09 -2.45 -14.66
C GLU A 77 -23.16 -3.18 -13.65
N LEU A 78 -21.88 -2.80 -13.56
CA LEU A 78 -20.95 -3.30 -12.54
C LEU A 78 -21.45 -3.05 -11.11
N PHE A 79 -22.17 -1.95 -10.85
CA PHE A 79 -22.76 -1.73 -9.52
C PHE A 79 -23.90 -2.67 -9.20
N LYS A 80 -24.61 -3.17 -10.22
CA LYS A 80 -25.65 -4.19 -10.05
C LYS A 80 -25.08 -5.60 -9.86
N SER A 81 -23.77 -5.78 -10.07
CA SER A 81 -23.09 -7.08 -9.97
C SER A 81 -22.77 -7.53 -8.54
N GLY A 82 -23.15 -6.75 -7.52
CA GLY A 82 -23.15 -7.16 -6.11
C GLY A 82 -22.25 -6.32 -5.19
N ALA A 83 -22.25 -6.67 -3.91
CA ALA A 83 -21.58 -5.92 -2.84
C ALA A 83 -20.03 -5.88 -2.95
N TRP A 84 -19.43 -6.76 -3.78
CA TRP A 84 -17.98 -6.87 -3.94
C TRP A 84 -17.35 -5.58 -4.46
N LEU A 85 -18.04 -4.85 -5.35
CA LEU A 85 -17.52 -3.61 -5.91
C LEU A 85 -17.45 -2.52 -4.84
N HIS A 86 -18.49 -2.39 -4.03
CA HIS A 86 -18.49 -1.46 -2.90
C HIS A 86 -17.39 -1.79 -1.90
N ALA A 87 -17.24 -3.07 -1.51
CA ALA A 87 -16.17 -3.50 -0.62
C ALA A 87 -14.77 -3.24 -1.20
N LYS A 88 -14.56 -3.52 -2.50
CA LYS A 88 -13.31 -3.20 -3.21
C LYS A 88 -13.03 -1.70 -3.15
N LEU A 89 -14.01 -0.86 -3.48
CA LEU A 89 -13.84 0.60 -3.48
C LEU A 89 -13.54 1.13 -2.08
N THR A 90 -14.14 0.58 -1.03
CA THR A 90 -13.80 0.92 0.37
C THR A 90 -12.34 0.60 0.67
N VAL A 91 -11.84 -0.59 0.28
CA VAL A 91 -10.42 -0.94 0.50
C VAL A 91 -9.49 -0.06 -0.33
N VAL A 92 -9.83 0.25 -1.58
CA VAL A 92 -9.05 1.18 -2.42
C VAL A 92 -9.01 2.57 -1.80
N PHE A 93 -10.11 3.06 -1.24
CA PHE A 93 -10.14 4.34 -0.54
C PHE A 93 -9.19 4.36 0.67
N LEU A 94 -9.17 3.29 1.48
CA LEU A 94 -8.20 3.13 2.56
C LEU A 94 -6.75 3.06 2.04
N LEU A 95 -6.53 2.40 0.90
CA LEU A 95 -5.22 2.34 0.25
C LEU A 95 -4.75 3.72 -0.23
N ILE A 96 -5.65 4.57 -0.70
CA ILE A 96 -5.33 5.97 -1.06
C ILE A 96 -4.90 6.75 0.18
N ILE A 97 -5.65 6.65 1.28
CA ILE A 97 -5.26 7.27 2.56
C ILE A 97 -3.87 6.79 2.97
N TYR A 98 -3.63 5.48 2.90
CA TYR A 98 -2.34 4.88 3.20
C TYR A 98 -1.21 5.45 2.31
N SER A 99 -1.45 5.57 1.00
CA SER A 99 -0.50 6.15 0.04
C SER A 99 -0.14 7.59 0.42
N PHE A 100 -1.11 8.42 0.82
CA PHE A 100 -0.81 9.78 1.29
C PHE A 100 -0.07 9.82 2.62
N SER A 101 -0.34 8.89 3.54
CA SER A 101 0.45 8.79 4.77
C SER A 101 1.91 8.39 4.51
N LEU A 102 2.22 7.68 3.42
CA LEU A 102 3.63 7.46 3.02
C LEU A 102 4.32 8.78 2.67
N GLU A 103 3.66 9.70 1.95
CA GLU A 103 4.23 11.03 1.68
C GLU A 103 4.44 11.83 2.96
N TYR A 104 3.51 11.72 3.91
CA TYR A 104 3.64 12.35 5.22
C TYR A 104 4.87 11.84 5.98
N PHE A 105 5.13 10.54 5.97
CA PHE A 105 6.34 9.98 6.58
C PHE A 105 7.61 10.34 5.80
N ARG A 106 7.56 10.29 4.46
CA ARG A 106 8.68 10.70 3.59
C ARG A 106 9.16 12.11 3.90
N LYS A 107 8.23 13.08 3.97
CA LYS A 107 8.56 14.48 4.29
C LYS A 107 9.19 14.62 5.68
N GLN A 108 8.66 13.91 6.68
CA GLN A 108 9.25 13.93 8.02
C GLN A 108 10.64 13.29 8.09
N LEU A 109 10.88 12.23 7.32
CA LEU A 109 12.18 11.57 7.21
C LEU A 109 13.18 12.48 6.48
N GLU A 110 12.76 13.14 5.40
CA GLU A 110 13.55 14.15 4.69
C GLU A 110 14.01 15.28 5.64
N GLU A 111 13.10 15.81 6.45
CA GLU A 111 13.34 16.85 7.46
C GLU A 111 14.02 16.34 8.75
N ASN A 112 14.34 15.04 8.86
CA ASN A 112 14.89 14.39 10.06
C ASN A 112 14.01 14.58 11.33
N LYS A 113 12.70 14.79 11.19
CA LYS A 113 11.72 14.96 12.29
C LYS A 113 10.98 13.68 12.64
N CYS A 114 11.16 12.61 11.86
CA CYS A 114 10.43 11.36 12.07
C CYS A 114 10.88 10.65 13.36
N LYS A 115 9.96 10.46 14.32
CA LYS A 115 10.21 9.74 15.58
C LYS A 115 9.81 8.27 15.53
N ARG A 116 9.47 7.74 14.35
CA ARG A 116 9.03 6.34 14.18
C ARG A 116 10.24 5.42 14.04
N SER A 117 10.15 4.24 14.64
CA SER A 117 11.25 3.25 14.63
C SER A 117 11.22 2.37 13.37
N GLY A 118 12.34 1.72 13.05
CA GLY A 118 12.40 0.73 11.97
C GLY A 118 11.39 -0.42 12.14
N LYS A 119 11.07 -0.81 13.39
CA LYS A 119 10.00 -1.79 13.66
C LYS A 119 8.62 -1.29 13.25
N PHE A 120 8.32 -0.02 13.48
CA PHE A 120 7.07 0.59 13.03
C PHE A 120 6.96 0.50 11.51
N PHE A 121 8.00 0.90 10.78
CA PHE A 121 7.98 0.86 9.31
C PHE A 121 7.93 -0.56 8.74
N ARG A 122 8.53 -1.55 9.42
CA ARG A 122 8.33 -2.98 9.08
C ARG A 122 6.88 -3.41 9.23
N ALA A 123 6.24 -3.08 10.35
CA ALA A 123 4.82 -3.41 10.55
C ALA A 123 3.94 -2.66 9.53
N TYR A 124 4.28 -1.41 9.24
CA TYR A 124 3.59 -0.57 8.28
C TYR A 124 3.65 -1.13 6.85
N ASN A 125 4.77 -1.79 6.50
CA ASN A 125 4.97 -2.48 5.22
C ASN A 125 3.99 -3.64 4.96
N GLU A 126 3.33 -4.17 5.98
CA GLU A 126 2.36 -5.27 5.83
C GLU A 126 0.97 -4.77 5.40
N ILE A 127 0.66 -3.49 5.59
CA ILE A 127 -0.65 -2.91 5.27
C ILE A 127 -0.99 -3.00 3.77
N PRO A 128 -0.08 -2.64 2.83
CA PRO A 128 -0.33 -2.82 1.40
C PRO A 128 -0.66 -4.26 1.01
N THR A 129 -0.02 -5.23 1.67
CA THR A 129 -0.20 -6.67 1.36
C THR A 129 -1.61 -7.12 1.73
N LEU A 130 -2.08 -6.74 2.93
CA LEU A 130 -3.46 -6.98 3.34
C LEU A 130 -4.45 -6.38 2.34
N PHE A 131 -4.28 -5.11 1.98
CA PHE A 131 -5.17 -4.45 1.04
C PHE A 131 -5.14 -5.07 -0.35
N ALA A 132 -3.97 -5.46 -0.86
CA ALA A 132 -3.83 -6.16 -2.13
C ALA A 132 -4.61 -7.49 -2.13
N ILE A 133 -4.47 -8.30 -1.09
CA ILE A 133 -5.18 -9.59 -0.94
C ILE A 133 -6.69 -9.37 -0.98
N LEU A 134 -7.21 -8.41 -0.21
CA LEU A 134 -8.64 -8.11 -0.17
C LEU A 134 -9.16 -7.60 -1.52
N ILE A 135 -8.46 -6.64 -2.13
CA ILE A 135 -8.84 -6.05 -3.44
C ILE A 135 -8.88 -7.14 -4.53
N VAL A 136 -7.82 -7.96 -4.63
CA VAL A 136 -7.73 -9.03 -5.63
C VAL A 136 -8.80 -10.10 -5.39
N THR A 137 -9.00 -10.50 -4.14
CA THR A 137 -10.03 -11.50 -3.81
C THR A 137 -11.42 -11.00 -4.18
N TYR A 138 -11.78 -9.76 -3.82
CA TYR A 138 -13.10 -9.22 -4.15
C TYR A 138 -13.33 -9.09 -5.65
N VAL A 139 -12.33 -8.69 -6.44
CA VAL A 139 -12.50 -8.53 -7.89
C VAL A 139 -12.54 -9.86 -8.64
N VAL A 140 -11.78 -10.87 -8.19
CA VAL A 140 -11.71 -12.18 -8.85
C VAL A 140 -12.91 -13.05 -8.47
N VAL A 141 -13.21 -13.16 -7.18
CA VAL A 141 -14.31 -14.00 -6.67
C VAL A 141 -15.67 -13.33 -6.87
N LYS A 142 -15.71 -11.99 -6.92
CA LYS A 142 -16.93 -11.18 -7.03
C LYS A 142 -17.93 -11.42 -5.89
N VAL A 143 -17.44 -11.84 -4.72
CA VAL A 143 -18.24 -12.05 -3.50
C VAL A 143 -17.48 -11.44 -2.31
N VAL A 144 -18.23 -10.87 -1.36
CA VAL A 144 -17.67 -10.42 -0.08
C VAL A 144 -17.87 -11.52 0.95
N SER A 145 -16.80 -12.26 1.25
CA SER A 145 -16.79 -13.22 2.33
C SER A 145 -16.34 -12.54 3.63
N VAL A 146 -17.28 -12.24 4.52
CA VAL A 146 -16.99 -11.62 5.82
C VAL A 146 -16.01 -12.47 6.64
N THR A 147 -16.16 -13.80 6.60
CA THR A 147 -15.27 -14.73 7.30
C THR A 147 -13.84 -14.64 6.78
N PHE A 148 -13.65 -14.59 5.45
CA PHE A 148 -12.34 -14.42 4.85
C PHE A 148 -11.72 -13.07 5.20
N THR A 149 -12.50 -11.99 5.09
CA THR A 149 -12.05 -10.63 5.43
C THR A 149 -11.59 -10.55 6.88
N LEU A 150 -12.39 -11.05 7.83
CA LEU A 150 -12.03 -11.07 9.24
C LEU A 150 -10.79 -11.94 9.51
N ALA A 151 -10.71 -13.11 8.89
CA ALA A 151 -9.54 -13.98 9.02
C ALA A 151 -8.25 -13.29 8.56
N MET A 152 -8.28 -12.60 7.41
CA MET A 152 -7.11 -11.86 6.90
C MET A 152 -6.75 -10.68 7.79
N VAL A 153 -7.73 -9.91 8.26
CA VAL A 153 -7.48 -8.79 9.20
C VAL A 153 -6.84 -9.30 10.49
N LEU A 154 -7.36 -10.39 11.06
CA LEU A 154 -6.80 -10.99 12.28
C LEU A 154 -5.40 -11.54 12.07
N LEU A 155 -5.14 -12.20 10.93
CA LEU A 155 -3.81 -12.70 10.56
C LEU A 155 -2.80 -11.55 10.47
N PHE A 156 -3.14 -10.48 9.74
CA PHE A 156 -2.23 -9.33 9.59
C PHE A 156 -2.07 -8.54 10.90
N ALA A 157 -3.12 -8.44 11.72
CA ALA A 157 -3.01 -7.87 13.06
C ALA A 157 -2.05 -8.69 13.93
N PHE A 158 -2.11 -10.03 13.85
CA PHE A 158 -1.17 -10.91 14.53
C PHE A 158 0.27 -10.75 14.02
N ILE A 159 0.48 -10.68 12.70
CA ILE A 159 1.80 -10.43 12.10
C ILE A 159 2.37 -9.09 12.58
N ILE A 160 1.56 -8.02 12.51
CA ILE A 160 1.93 -6.68 13.00
C ILE A 160 2.28 -6.74 14.49
N TYR A 161 1.47 -7.39 15.31
CA TYR A 161 1.76 -7.59 16.73
C TYR A 161 3.10 -8.30 16.95
N MET A 162 3.37 -9.37 16.20
CA MET A 162 4.63 -10.11 16.27
C MET A 162 5.84 -9.27 15.90
N ILE A 163 5.72 -8.40 14.88
CA ILE A 163 6.79 -7.47 14.47
C ILE A 163 7.05 -6.41 15.54
N MET A 164 5.97 -5.88 16.14
CA MET A 164 6.08 -4.84 17.17
C MET A 164 6.57 -5.39 18.52
N LYS A 165 6.37 -6.69 18.78
CA LYS A 165 6.76 -7.31 20.05
C LYS A 165 8.25 -7.06 20.33
N PRO A 166 8.61 -6.51 21.51
CA PRO A 166 10.01 -6.36 21.87
C PRO A 166 10.68 -7.75 21.92
N LYS A 167 11.90 -7.87 21.39
CA LYS A 167 12.70 -9.09 21.56
C LYS A 167 12.85 -9.28 23.07
N ARG A 168 12.48 -10.44 23.61
CA ARG A 168 12.80 -10.79 25.00
C ARG A 168 14.31 -10.68 25.14
N VAL A 169 14.78 -9.77 25.97
CA VAL A 169 16.16 -9.75 26.43
C VAL A 169 16.34 -11.08 27.16
N LYS A 170 17.10 -12.01 26.59
CA LYS A 170 17.62 -13.12 27.39
C LYS A 170 18.60 -12.49 28.36
N ASN A 171 18.19 -12.31 29.61
CA ASN A 171 19.13 -11.98 30.67
C ASN A 171 20.15 -13.14 30.78
N ALA A 172 21.39 -12.74 31.00
CA ALA A 172 22.61 -13.52 31.01
C ALA A 172 22.56 -14.86 31.76
N GLN A 173 23.37 -15.80 31.27
CA GLN A 173 24.29 -16.56 32.11
C GLN A 173 25.70 -16.25 31.63
#